data_AF-A0A0G1M7E6-F1
#
_entry.id   AF-A0A0G1M7E6-F1
#
_cell.length_a   1.000
_cell.length_b   1.000
_cell.length_c   1.000
_cell.angle_alpha   90.00
_cell.angle_beta   90.00
_cell.angle_gamma   90.00
#
_symmetry.space_group_name_H-M   'P 1'
#
loop_
_entity.id
_entity.type
_entity.pdbx_description
1 polymer ?
#
loop_
_entity_poly.entity_id
_entity_poly.type
_entity_poly.pdbx_seq_one_letter_code
_entity_poly.pdbx_strand_id
1 'polypeptide(L)'
;MKKGISLIEMLIVVAIFAVLGVIISRVILTTLRGSSRSDNLVKVRDNLDYALSVMERQIRNAESVSPCPNSDTTRIDFRDSNGIAAYFACTNVGAGGYVASGSARLTSDQVAITACSLTCSPAAGRVPPSVDISLEARGANQTGIERAVVTAATKIFLRTY
;
A
#
# COMPACT_ATOMS: atom_id res chain seq x y z
N MET A 1 -59.71 -19.69 29.53
CA MET A 1 -58.78 -20.85 29.53
C MET A 1 -57.38 -20.36 29.21
N LYS A 2 -56.45 -20.40 30.17
CA LYS A 2 -55.04 -20.07 29.93
C LYS A 2 -54.32 -21.36 29.52
N LYS A 3 -53.91 -21.48 28.26
CA LYS A 3 -53.04 -22.58 27.82
C LYS A 3 -51.67 -22.36 28.44
N GLY A 4 -51.25 -23.24 29.35
CA GLY A 4 -49.90 -23.23 29.91
C GLY A 4 -48.92 -23.72 28.85
N ILE A 5 -47.79 -23.01 28.71
CA ILE A 5 -46.70 -23.41 27.82
C ILE A 5 -46.08 -24.71 28.35
N SER A 6 -45.83 -25.66 27.45
CA SER A 6 -45.18 -26.92 27.84
C SER A 6 -43.69 -26.71 28.05
N LEU A 7 -43.09 -27.43 29.02
CA LEU A 7 -41.64 -27.40 29.25
C LEU A 7 -40.84 -27.75 27.98
N ILE A 8 -41.36 -28.67 27.15
CA ILE A 8 -40.72 -29.06 25.89
C ILE A 8 -40.75 -27.92 24.85
N GLU A 9 -41.80 -27.11 24.86
CA GLU A 9 -41.95 -25.96 23.97
C GLU A 9 -40.90 -24.88 24.30
N MET A 10 -40.66 -24.62 25.59
CA MET A 10 -39.56 -23.74 26.02
C MET A 10 -38.18 -24.27 25.65
N LEU A 11 -37.95 -25.59 25.76
CA LEU A 11 -36.67 -26.20 25.41
C LEU A 11 -36.36 -26.07 23.91
N ILE A 12 -37.36 -26.30 23.05
CA ILE A 12 -37.24 -26.13 21.60
C ILE A 12 -36.94 -24.66 21.26
N VAL A 13 -37.62 -23.71 21.91
CA VAL A 13 -37.40 -22.28 21.69
C VAL A 13 -35.97 -21.87 22.04
N VAL A 14 -35.44 -22.29 23.20
CA VAL A 14 -34.06 -22.00 23.60
C VAL A 14 -33.05 -22.61 22.63
N ALA A 15 -33.28 -23.85 22.17
CA ALA A 15 -32.41 -24.51 21.20
C ALA A 15 -32.36 -23.75 19.86
N ILE A 16 -33.51 -23.29 19.36
CA ILE A 16 -33.59 -22.47 18.13
C ILE A 16 -32.84 -21.15 18.32
N PHE A 17 -33.06 -20.46 19.45
CA PHE A 17 -32.36 -19.21 19.75
C PHE A 17 -30.85 -19.39 19.88
N ALA A 18 -30.38 -20.49 20.46
CA ALA A 18 -28.96 -20.79 20.56
C ALA A 18 -28.32 -20.93 19.17
N VAL A 19 -28.97 -21.67 18.25
CA VAL A 19 -28.48 -21.84 16.87
C VAL A 19 -28.49 -20.51 16.12
N LEU A 20 -29.57 -19.72 16.22
CA LEU A 20 -29.65 -18.40 15.60
C LEU A 20 -28.58 -17.44 16.13
N GLY A 21 -28.34 -17.46 17.44
CA GLY A 21 -27.29 -16.66 18.07
C GLY A 21 -25.91 -16.94 17.47
N VAL A 22 -25.55 -18.21 17.29
CA VAL A 22 -24.26 -18.59 16.68
C VAL A 22 -24.14 -18.09 15.25
N ILE A 23 -25.21 -18.18 14.45
CA ILE A 23 -25.20 -17.70 13.05
C ILE A 23 -25.00 -16.19 13.01
N ILE A 24 -25.75 -15.44 13.83
CA ILE A 24 -25.65 -13.98 13.89
C ILE A 24 -24.25 -13.55 14.32
N SER A 25 -23.67 -14.17 15.35
CA SER A 25 -22.30 -13.85 15.79
C SER A 25 -21.27 -14.09 14.69
N ARG A 26 -21.40 -15.17 13.91
CA ARG A 26 -20.51 -15.45 12.78
C ARG A 26 -20.62 -14.39 11.68
N VAL A 27 -21.83 -13.94 11.37
CA VAL A 27 -22.05 -12.86 10.39
C VAL A 27 -21.38 -11.57 10.85
N ILE A 28 -21.61 -11.15 12.10
CA ILE A 28 -21.02 -9.93 12.65
C ILE A 28 -19.49 -9.98 12.61
N LEU A 29 -18.89 -11.09 13.05
CA LEU A 29 -17.43 -11.25 13.03
C LEU A 29 -16.87 -11.20 11.60
N THR A 30 -17.58 -11.76 10.63
CA THR A 30 -17.16 -11.74 9.22
C THR A 30 -17.25 -10.32 8.64
N THR A 31 -18.32 -9.59 8.95
CA THR A 31 -18.49 -8.19 8.52
C THR A 31 -17.41 -7.29 9.12
N LEU A 32 -17.10 -7.43 10.41
CA LEU A 32 -16.04 -6.64 11.07
C LEU A 32 -14.67 -6.89 10.45
N ARG A 33 -14.34 -8.15 10.14
CA ARG A 33 -13.09 -8.51 9.43
C ARG A 33 -13.06 -7.96 8.00
N GLY A 34 -14.20 -7.93 7.33
CA GLY A 34 -14.34 -7.30 6.01
C GLY A 34 -14.06 -5.80 6.07
N SER A 35 -14.66 -5.11 7.04
CA SER A 35 -14.45 -3.68 7.26
C SER A 35 -13.00 -3.36 7.57
N SER A 36 -12.37 -4.10 8.50
CA SER A 36 -10.97 -3.86 8.85
C SER A 36 -10.05 -4.04 7.64
N ARG A 37 -10.23 -5.10 6.84
CA ARG A 37 -9.45 -5.31 5.62
C ARG A 37 -9.60 -4.15 4.64
N SER A 38 -10.82 -3.64 4.45
CA SER A 38 -11.10 -2.52 3.56
C SER A 38 -10.39 -1.24 4.03
N ASP A 39 -10.52 -0.88 5.31
CA ASP A 39 -9.89 0.31 5.87
C ASP A 39 -8.36 0.25 5.75
N ASN A 40 -7.77 -0.93 5.95
CA ASN A 40 -6.33 -1.11 5.79
C ASN A 40 -5.88 -1.01 4.32
N LEU A 41 -6.67 -1.53 3.38
CA LEU A 41 -6.38 -1.39 1.96
C LEU A 41 -6.36 0.09 1.55
N VAL A 42 -7.36 0.86 1.98
CA VAL A 42 -7.43 2.30 1.73
C VAL A 42 -6.19 3.00 2.30
N LYS A 43 -5.83 2.76 3.56
CA LYS A 43 -4.63 3.35 4.17
C LYS A 43 -3.34 3.02 3.41
N VAL A 44 -3.15 1.76 3.01
CA VAL A 44 -1.96 1.37 2.23
C VAL A 44 -1.94 2.09 0.89
N ARG A 45 -3.09 2.17 0.21
CA ARG A 45 -3.22 2.85 -1.07
C ARG A 45 -2.94 4.34 -0.95
N ASP A 46 -3.52 5.03 0.03
CA ASP A 46 -3.28 6.46 0.28
C ASP A 46 -1.79 6.77 0.54
N ASN A 47 -1.11 5.88 1.28
CA ASN A 47 0.34 6.02 1.52
C ASN A 47 1.16 5.86 0.24
N LEU A 48 0.81 4.89 -0.61
CA LEU A 48 1.47 4.69 -1.90
C LEU A 48 1.19 5.86 -2.84
N ASP A 49 -0.05 6.30 -2.94
CA ASP A 49 -0.46 7.42 -3.80
C ASP A 49 0.24 8.72 -3.36
N TYR A 50 0.35 8.97 -2.04
CA TYR A 50 1.14 10.07 -1.51
C TYR A 50 2.61 9.97 -1.92
N ALA A 51 3.27 8.83 -1.65
CA ALA A 51 4.68 8.63 -1.98
C ALA A 51 4.93 8.80 -3.49
N LEU A 52 4.10 8.18 -4.33
CA LEU A 52 4.18 8.30 -5.78
C LEU A 52 3.95 9.72 -6.28
N SER A 53 2.99 10.46 -5.70
CA SER A 53 2.75 11.85 -6.09
C SER A 53 3.95 12.77 -5.79
N VAL A 54 4.65 12.51 -4.69
CA VAL A 54 5.88 13.22 -4.32
C VAL A 54 7.01 12.85 -5.28
N MET A 55 7.20 11.56 -5.54
CA MET A 55 8.21 11.06 -6.49
C MET A 55 7.98 11.60 -7.90
N GLU A 56 6.75 11.54 -8.40
CA GLU A 56 6.38 12.07 -9.71
C GLU A 56 6.68 13.55 -9.82
N ARG A 57 6.26 14.35 -8.84
CA ARG A 57 6.50 15.80 -8.86
C ARG A 57 7.99 16.13 -8.86
N GLN A 58 8.80 15.42 -8.07
CA GLN A 58 10.23 15.70 -7.99
C GLN A 58 10.98 15.22 -9.23
N ILE A 59 10.68 14.01 -9.73
CA ILE A 59 11.34 13.45 -10.92
C ILE A 59 10.95 14.21 -12.19
N ARG A 60 9.67 14.58 -12.35
CA ARG A 60 9.21 15.36 -13.51
C ARG A 60 9.91 16.71 -13.59
N ASN A 61 10.21 17.32 -12.45
CA ASN A 61 10.91 18.61 -12.36
C ASN A 61 12.43 18.46 -12.13
N ALA A 62 12.96 17.24 -12.17
CA ALA A 62 14.39 17.01 -12.03
C ALA A 62 15.12 17.54 -13.28
N GLU A 63 16.29 18.14 -13.07
CA GLU A 63 17.18 18.57 -14.15
C GLU A 63 17.78 17.35 -14.85
N SER A 64 18.20 16.35 -14.07
CA SER A 64 18.78 15.12 -14.59
C SER A 64 18.65 13.96 -13.61
N VAL A 65 18.63 12.73 -14.13
CA VAL A 65 18.70 11.48 -13.37
C VAL A 65 20.00 10.78 -13.76
N SER A 66 20.82 10.44 -12.77
CA SER A 66 22.13 9.82 -13.01
C SER A 66 22.52 8.92 -11.83
N PRO A 67 22.91 7.66 -12.07
CA PRO A 67 23.07 7.02 -13.38
C PRO A 67 21.75 6.63 -14.06
N CYS A 68 21.70 6.69 -15.40
CA CYS A 68 20.57 6.24 -16.19
C CYS A 68 21.07 5.52 -17.47
N PRO A 69 20.87 4.20 -17.64
CA PRO A 69 20.14 3.30 -16.74
C PRO A 69 20.85 3.09 -15.40
N ASN A 70 20.09 2.95 -14.33
CA ASN A 70 20.60 2.65 -13.00
C ASN A 70 20.81 1.15 -12.82
N SER A 71 21.85 0.77 -12.08
CA SER A 71 22.15 -0.63 -11.74
C SER A 71 21.38 -1.14 -10.53
N ASP A 72 21.08 -0.25 -9.58
CA ASP A 72 20.34 -0.56 -8.35
C ASP A 72 18.86 -0.18 -8.52
N THR A 73 17.97 -1.16 -8.57
CA THR A 73 16.53 -0.93 -8.72
C THR A 73 15.85 -0.50 -7.43
N THR A 74 16.57 -0.42 -6.31
CA THR A 74 16.01 0.02 -5.02
C THR A 74 16.32 1.49 -4.74
N ARG A 75 17.14 2.13 -5.57
CA ARG A 75 17.54 3.54 -5.40
C ARG A 75 17.55 4.26 -6.74
N ILE A 76 17.10 5.51 -6.74
CA ILE A 76 17.26 6.42 -7.87
C ILE A 76 17.80 7.76 -7.39
N ASP A 77 18.90 8.19 -8.01
CA ASP A 77 19.59 9.45 -7.73
C ASP A 77 19.30 10.45 -8.85
N PHE A 78 19.00 11.69 -8.47
CA PHE A 78 18.64 12.76 -9.40
C PHE A 78 19.08 14.12 -8.88
N ARG A 79 19.14 15.10 -9.78
CA ARG A 79 19.32 16.52 -9.43
C ARG A 79 18.00 17.24 -9.58
N ASP A 80 17.62 18.01 -8.55
CA ASP A 80 16.45 18.86 -8.61
C ASP A 80 16.64 20.02 -9.60
N SER A 81 15.61 20.87 -9.77
CA SER A 81 15.68 22.03 -10.66
C SER A 81 16.69 23.11 -10.24
N ASN A 82 17.24 23.02 -9.02
CA ASN A 82 18.25 23.93 -8.48
C ASN A 82 19.65 23.30 -8.52
N GLY A 83 19.81 22.12 -9.13
CA GLY A 83 21.05 21.37 -9.21
C GLY A 83 21.44 20.64 -7.92
N ILE A 84 20.56 20.59 -6.90
CA ILE A 84 20.80 19.91 -5.62
C ILE A 84 20.59 18.40 -5.81
N ALA A 85 21.55 17.61 -5.32
CA ALA A 85 21.45 16.15 -5.35
C ALA A 85 20.36 15.66 -4.39
N ALA A 86 19.45 14.84 -4.90
CA ALA A 86 18.38 14.19 -4.16
C ALA A 86 18.28 12.72 -4.60
N TYR A 87 17.61 11.91 -3.78
CA TYR A 87 17.41 10.52 -4.12
C TYR A 87 16.13 9.97 -3.52
N PHE A 88 15.60 8.94 -4.16
CA PHE A 88 14.63 8.04 -3.53
C PHE A 88 15.26 6.67 -3.32
N ALA A 89 14.99 6.06 -2.18
CA ALA A 89 15.46 4.71 -1.88
C ALA A 89 14.39 3.90 -1.15
N CYS A 90 14.30 2.63 -1.49
CA CYS A 90 13.51 1.64 -0.78
C CYS A 90 14.41 0.92 0.24
N THR A 91 14.17 1.18 1.52
CA THR A 91 14.98 0.66 2.61
C THR A 91 14.24 -0.46 3.33
N ASN A 92 14.94 -1.51 3.77
CA ASN A 92 14.41 -2.61 4.59
C ASN A 92 13.19 -3.33 3.98
N VAL A 93 13.13 -3.47 2.65
CA VAL A 93 12.03 -4.11 1.92
C VAL A 93 11.62 -5.44 2.58
N GLY A 94 10.33 -5.59 2.89
CA GLY A 94 9.80 -6.72 3.64
C GLY A 94 8.92 -6.29 4.82
N ALA A 95 9.29 -6.68 6.05
CA ALA A 95 8.47 -6.43 7.24
C ALA A 95 8.54 -4.99 7.76
N GLY A 96 9.63 -4.29 7.51
CA GLY A 96 9.85 -2.90 7.93
C GLY A 96 10.15 -1.97 6.77
N GLY A 97 9.74 -2.34 5.56
CA GLY A 97 10.13 -1.63 4.34
C GLY A 97 9.52 -0.24 4.25
N TYR A 98 10.29 0.73 3.79
CA TYR A 98 9.80 2.10 3.58
C TYR A 98 10.50 2.79 2.41
N VAL A 99 9.86 3.83 1.89
CA VAL A 99 10.45 4.72 0.89
C VAL A 99 11.05 5.93 1.59
N ALA A 100 12.31 6.23 1.30
CA ALA A 100 13.05 7.40 1.79
C ALA A 100 13.28 8.40 0.65
N SER A 101 13.28 9.70 0.95
CA SER A 101 13.54 10.80 0.00
C SER A 101 14.80 11.60 0.33
N GLY A 102 15.85 10.94 0.82
CA GLY A 102 17.09 11.58 1.26
C GLY A 102 17.06 12.19 2.66
N SER A 103 16.02 12.93 3.00
CA SER A 103 15.89 13.65 4.28
C SER A 103 14.82 13.07 5.21
N ALA A 104 13.85 12.33 4.69
CA ALA A 104 12.72 11.83 5.45
C ALA A 104 12.17 10.52 4.86
N ARG A 105 11.33 9.85 5.66
CA ARG A 105 10.51 8.72 5.25
C ARG A 105 9.22 9.25 4.59
N LEU A 106 8.90 8.75 3.40
CA LEU A 106 7.69 9.14 2.64
C LEU A 106 6.45 8.31 3.01
N THR A 107 6.64 7.08 3.48
CA THR A 107 5.53 6.20 3.90
C THR A 107 5.34 6.23 5.41
N SER A 108 4.12 6.05 5.92
CA SER A 108 3.92 5.90 7.38
C SER A 108 4.48 4.57 7.91
N ASP A 109 4.65 4.47 9.22
CA ASP A 109 5.02 3.25 9.97
C ASP A 109 3.93 2.16 9.92
N GLN A 110 2.69 2.54 9.59
CA GLN A 110 1.56 1.64 9.44
C GLN A 110 1.63 0.80 8.15
N VAL A 111 2.53 1.14 7.23
CA VAL A 111 2.70 0.49 5.93
C VAL A 111 4.13 0.00 5.76
N ALA A 112 4.27 -1.22 5.24
CA ALA A 112 5.53 -1.85 4.92
C ALA A 112 5.62 -2.11 3.41
N ILE A 113 6.67 -1.59 2.77
CA ILE A 113 7.01 -1.87 1.37
C ILE A 113 7.55 -3.30 1.27
N THR A 114 6.89 -4.15 0.48
CA THR A 114 7.23 -5.57 0.30
C THR A 114 8.00 -5.84 -0.99
N ALA A 115 7.79 -5.02 -2.02
CA ALA A 115 8.59 -5.01 -3.23
C ALA A 115 8.75 -3.58 -3.74
N CYS A 116 9.88 -3.30 -4.36
CA CYS A 116 10.18 -1.99 -4.90
C CYS A 116 11.08 -2.11 -6.13
N SER A 117 10.73 -1.36 -7.17
CA SER A 117 11.53 -1.22 -8.38
C SER A 117 11.50 0.24 -8.82
N LEU A 118 12.68 0.84 -8.92
CA LEU A 118 12.95 2.18 -9.42
C LEU A 118 13.92 1.99 -10.57
N THR A 119 13.48 2.15 -11.80
CA THR A 119 14.31 1.91 -12.99
C THR A 119 14.30 3.13 -13.91
N CYS A 120 15.47 3.59 -14.30
CA CYS A 120 15.63 4.67 -15.25
C CYS A 120 15.91 4.11 -16.65
N SER A 121 15.16 4.59 -17.63
CA SER A 121 15.39 4.36 -19.05
C SER A 121 16.00 5.62 -19.66
N PRO A 122 17.20 5.55 -20.27
CA PRO A 122 17.85 6.71 -20.88
C PRO A 122 17.04 7.23 -22.07
N ALA A 123 17.36 8.46 -22.49
CA ALA A 123 16.78 9.04 -23.70
C ALA A 123 17.09 8.16 -24.92
N ALA A 124 16.09 7.93 -25.78
CA ALA A 124 16.23 7.14 -27.00
C ALA A 124 15.64 7.91 -28.18
N GLY A 125 16.52 8.50 -29.00
CA GLY A 125 16.11 9.30 -30.15
C GLY A 125 15.32 10.55 -29.74
N ARG A 126 14.02 10.57 -30.07
CA ARG A 126 13.10 11.68 -29.71
C ARG A 126 12.36 11.45 -28.38
N VAL A 127 12.60 10.34 -27.70
CA VAL A 127 11.95 10.01 -26.42
C VAL A 127 12.82 10.53 -25.27
N PRO A 128 12.29 11.41 -24.40
CA PRO A 128 13.03 11.90 -23.24
C PRO A 128 13.31 10.76 -22.24
N PRO A 129 14.32 10.91 -21.36
CA PRO A 129 14.58 9.91 -20.34
C PRO A 129 13.36 9.75 -19.42
N SER A 130 13.15 8.54 -18.92
CA SER A 130 12.00 8.21 -18.07
C SER A 130 12.39 7.35 -16.87
N VAL A 131 11.66 7.50 -15.78
CA VAL A 131 11.79 6.68 -14.58
C VAL A 131 10.49 5.91 -14.39
N ASP A 132 10.61 4.59 -14.40
CA ASP A 132 9.56 3.66 -14.06
C ASP A 132 9.67 3.32 -12.57
N ILE A 133 8.59 3.55 -11.83
CA ILE A 133 8.48 3.29 -10.39
C ILE A 133 7.40 2.24 -10.19
N SER A 134 7.71 1.19 -9.43
CA SER A 134 6.77 0.18 -8.98
C SER A 134 6.98 -0.08 -7.51
N LEU A 135 5.93 0.11 -6.72
CA LEU A 135 5.92 -0.11 -5.29
C LEU A 135 4.83 -1.12 -4.95
N GLU A 136 5.18 -2.10 -4.14
CA GLU A 136 4.23 -3.00 -3.50
C GLU A 136 4.31 -2.80 -2.00
N ALA A 137 3.15 -2.68 -1.36
CA ALA A 137 3.08 -2.47 0.07
C ALA A 137 1.92 -3.23 0.72
N ARG A 138 2.03 -3.40 2.03
CA ARG A 138 1.00 -3.99 2.89
C ARG A 138 0.93 -3.26 4.22
N GLY A 139 -0.12 -3.50 4.99
CA GLY A 139 -0.18 -3.05 6.39
C GLY A 139 0.92 -3.71 7.23
N ALA A 140 1.65 -2.91 8.02
CA ALA A 140 2.80 -3.37 8.81
C ALA A 140 2.40 -4.41 9.88
N ASN A 141 1.28 -4.16 10.57
CA ASN A 141 0.77 -4.99 11.67
C ASN A 141 -0.15 -6.14 11.22
N GLN A 142 -0.30 -6.34 9.90
CA GLN A 142 -1.25 -7.30 9.34
C GLN A 142 -0.61 -8.68 9.17
N THR A 143 -1.22 -9.71 9.75
CA THR A 143 -0.84 -11.13 9.59
C THR A 143 -2.00 -11.96 9.05
N GLY A 144 -1.71 -12.99 8.26
CA GLY A 144 -2.73 -13.93 7.78
C GLY A 144 -3.65 -13.37 6.69
N ILE A 145 -4.94 -13.74 6.75
CA ILE A 145 -5.96 -13.56 5.69
C ILE A 145 -6.36 -12.08 5.49
N GLU A 146 -6.08 -11.22 6.47
CA GLU A 146 -6.38 -9.78 6.40
C GLU A 146 -5.28 -8.97 5.69
N ARG A 147 -4.17 -9.62 5.28
CA ARG A 147 -3.10 -8.99 4.50
C ARG A 147 -3.62 -8.51 3.14
N ALA A 148 -3.96 -7.24 3.07
CA ALA A 148 -4.13 -6.52 1.82
C ALA A 148 -2.75 -6.09 1.30
N VAL A 149 -2.38 -6.61 0.13
CA VAL A 149 -1.21 -6.17 -0.64
C VAL A 149 -1.72 -5.26 -1.74
N VAL A 150 -1.08 -4.10 -1.88
CA VAL A 150 -1.41 -3.11 -2.92
C VAL A 150 -0.15 -2.85 -3.72
N THR A 151 -0.27 -2.91 -5.03
CA THR A 151 0.78 -2.55 -5.97
C THR A 151 0.37 -1.26 -6.68
N ALA A 152 1.29 -0.31 -6.76
CA ALA A 152 1.13 0.93 -7.50
C ALA A 152 2.37 1.17 -8.36
N ALA A 153 2.17 1.52 -9.62
CA ALA A 153 3.24 1.75 -10.57
C ALA A 153 2.96 2.98 -11.43
N THR A 154 4.01 3.72 -11.77
CA THR A 154 3.94 4.91 -12.62
C THR A 154 5.19 5.04 -13.48
N LYS A 155 5.05 5.66 -14.65
CA LYS A 155 6.15 6.01 -15.55
C LYS A 155 6.20 7.52 -15.70
N ILE A 156 7.33 8.11 -15.35
CA ILE A 156 7.51 9.56 -15.31
C ILE A 156 8.58 9.94 -16.33
N PHE A 157 8.23 10.81 -17.28
CA PHE A 157 9.20 11.41 -18.19
C PHE A 157 9.77 12.69 -17.57
N LEU A 158 11.09 12.87 -17.71
CA LEU A 158 11.73 14.12 -17.29
C LEU A 158 11.33 15.26 -18.23
N ARG A 159 11.31 16.49 -17.70
CA ARG A 159 11.11 17.68 -18.51
C ARG A 159 12.37 17.95 -19.36
N THR A 160 12.24 17.80 -20.67
CA THR A 160 13.26 18.27 -21.62
C THR A 160 13.02 19.74 -21.95
N TYR A 161 14.06 20.55 -21.82
CA TYR A 161 14.12 21.93 -22.34
C TYR A 161 14.77 21.94 -23.73
#